data_AF-A0A969T3E4-F1
#
_entry.id   AF-A0A969T3E4-F1
#
_cell.length_a   1.000
_cell.length_b   1.000
_cell.length_c   1.000
_cell.angle_alpha   90.00
_cell.angle_beta   90.00
_cell.angle_gamma   90.00
#
_symmetry.space_group_name_H-M   'P 1'
#
loop_
_entity.id
_entity.type
_entity.pdbx_description
1 polymer ?
#
loop_
_entity_poly.entity_id
_entity_poly.type
_entity_poly.pdbx_seq_one_letter_code
_entity_poly.pdbx_strand_id
1 'polypeptide(L)'
;MISYILRKISKRDENKLRLHYEVEKSIADKLKKADREQRKVIYRTMYDELFEKIPDHSRLKRRTSPAKSRKAVLENLKFLRKHLQNVSSFMEFAPGDGKLSIKVAENVPQVFAVDISDQLGKDEKYQTTCTW
;
A
#
# COMPACT_ATOMS: atom_id res chain seq x y z
N MET A 1 11.91 -18.46 -20.63
CA MET A 1 10.74 -17.60 -20.29
C MET A 1 10.87 -16.84 -18.95
N ILE A 2 11.81 -17.21 -18.06
CA ILE A 2 12.08 -16.48 -16.80
C ILE A 2 12.99 -15.25 -17.02
N SER A 3 13.81 -15.24 -18.07
CA SER A 3 14.69 -14.12 -18.46
C SER A 3 13.95 -12.84 -18.89
N TYR A 4 12.69 -12.94 -19.36
CA TYR A 4 11.95 -11.79 -19.88
C TYR A 4 11.28 -10.93 -18.78
N ILE A 5 10.95 -11.54 -17.64
CA ILE A 5 10.29 -10.85 -16.51
C ILE A 5 11.31 -10.02 -15.70
N LEU A 6 12.57 -10.44 -15.66
CA LEU A 6 13.68 -9.66 -15.08
C LEU A 6 14.14 -8.51 -15.99
N ARG A 7 13.70 -8.45 -17.26
CA ARG A 7 14.17 -7.44 -18.22
C ARG A 7 13.29 -6.18 -18.30
N LYS A 8 12.41 -5.99 -17.31
CA LYS A 8 11.83 -4.68 -16.98
C LYS A 8 12.33 -4.18 -15.62
N ILE A 9 13.48 -4.70 -15.16
CA ILE A 9 14.14 -4.22 -13.94
C ILE A 9 14.66 -2.81 -14.21
N SER A 10 14.13 -1.89 -13.41
CA SER A 10 14.53 -0.50 -13.27
C SER A 10 16.03 -0.26 -13.47
N LYS A 11 16.41 0.89 -14.04
CA LYS A 11 17.78 1.48 -14.03
C LYS A 11 18.29 1.78 -12.59
N ARG A 12 18.06 0.88 -11.63
CA ARG A 12 18.49 1.02 -10.24
C ARG A 12 19.86 0.39 -10.11
N ASP A 13 20.76 1.16 -9.51
CA ASP A 13 22.09 0.74 -9.11
C ASP A 13 22.04 -0.59 -8.33
N GLU A 14 23.00 -1.48 -8.58
CA GLU A 14 23.04 -2.82 -7.99
C GLU A 14 23.13 -2.76 -6.46
N ASN A 15 23.92 -1.83 -5.91
CA ASN A 15 24.03 -1.66 -4.47
C ASN A 15 22.70 -1.21 -3.86
N LYS A 16 21.93 -0.38 -4.57
CA LYS A 16 20.59 0.01 -4.12
C LYS A 16 19.60 -1.16 -4.14
N LEU A 17 19.69 -2.03 -5.15
CA LEU A 17 18.88 -3.24 -5.19
C LEU A 17 19.24 -4.21 -4.05
N ARG A 18 20.54 -4.38 -3.78
CA ARG A 18 21.02 -5.19 -2.67
C ARG A 18 20.60 -4.63 -1.32
N LEU A 19 20.76 -3.32 -1.11
CA LEU A 19 20.28 -2.65 0.11
C LEU A 19 18.77 -2.88 0.29
N HIS A 20 17.99 -2.73 -0.77
CA HIS A 20 16.54 -2.95 -0.72
C HIS A 20 16.19 -4.38 -0.29
N TYR A 21 16.85 -5.37 -0.90
CA TYR A 21 16.72 -6.77 -0.53
C TYR A 21 17.08 -7.04 0.94
N GLU A 22 18.22 -6.54 1.42
CA GLU A 22 18.67 -6.80 2.79
C GLU A 22 17.75 -6.18 3.84
N VAL A 23 17.18 -5.00 3.57
CA VAL A 23 16.18 -4.36 4.45
C VAL A 23 14.89 -5.19 4.50
N GLU A 24 14.34 -5.58 3.35
CA GLU A 24 13.12 -6.42 3.30
C GLU A 24 13.35 -7.77 3.98
N LYS A 25 14.51 -8.39 3.76
CA LYS A 25 14.90 -9.65 4.40
C LYS A 25 14.98 -9.50 5.92
N SER A 26 15.58 -8.43 6.42
CA SER A 26 15.67 -8.16 7.85
C SER A 26 14.29 -8.03 8.49
N ILE A 27 13.37 -7.30 7.88
CA ILE A 27 11.98 -7.17 8.35
C ILE A 27 11.27 -8.54 8.32
N ALA A 28 11.45 -9.32 7.24
CA ALA A 28 10.87 -10.65 7.14
C ALA A 28 11.40 -11.60 8.23
N ASP A 29 12.68 -11.51 8.59
CA ASP A 29 13.25 -12.33 9.65
C ASP A 29 12.74 -11.93 11.05
N LYS A 30 12.43 -10.65 11.28
CA LYS A 30 11.70 -10.21 12.49
C LYS A 30 10.31 -10.85 12.54
N LEU A 31 9.55 -10.81 11.43
CA LEU A 31 8.20 -11.38 11.34
C LEU A 31 8.18 -12.89 11.60
N LYS A 32 9.16 -13.65 11.09
CA LYS A 32 9.26 -15.09 11.29
C LYS A 32 9.47 -15.47 12.76
N LYS A 33 10.22 -14.65 13.50
CA LYS A 33 10.53 -14.86 14.92
C LYS A 33 9.47 -14.29 15.87
N ALA A 34 8.61 -13.40 15.37
CA ALA A 34 7.64 -12.69 16.17
C ALA A 34 6.43 -13.54 16.54
N ASP A 35 5.99 -13.41 17.78
CA ASP A 35 4.68 -13.86 18.25
C ASP A 35 3.54 -12.97 17.70
N ARG A 36 2.29 -13.25 18.09
CA ARG A 36 1.11 -12.52 17.60
C ARG A 36 1.14 -11.03 17.95
N GLU A 37 1.49 -10.67 19.18
CA GLU A 37 1.47 -9.27 19.63
C GLU A 37 2.65 -8.49 19.03
N GLN A 38 3.81 -9.12 18.94
CA GLN A 38 4.97 -8.56 18.23
C GLN A 38 4.67 -8.33 16.74
N ARG A 39 3.97 -9.26 16.07
CA ARG A 39 3.56 -9.07 14.67
C ARG A 39 2.64 -7.88 14.49
N LYS A 40 1.70 -7.62 15.41
CA LYS A 40 0.85 -6.42 15.35
C LYS A 40 1.69 -5.15 15.32
N VAL A 41 2.70 -5.06 16.19
CA VAL A 41 3.62 -3.91 16.23
C VAL A 41 4.45 -3.82 14.95
N ILE A 42 4.98 -4.94 14.45
CA ILE A 42 5.79 -4.94 13.22
C ILE A 42 4.95 -4.53 12.00
N TYR A 43 3.75 -5.07 11.82
CA TYR A 43 2.90 -4.71 10.68
C TYR A 43 2.55 -3.23 10.67
N ARG A 44 2.32 -2.66 11.86
CA ARG A 44 2.05 -1.24 12.01
C ARG A 44 3.19 -0.36 11.49
N THR A 45 4.45 -0.71 11.78
CA THR A 45 5.62 0.18 11.56
C THR A 45 6.58 -0.25 10.46
N MET A 46 6.45 -1.45 9.89
CA MET A 46 7.43 -2.00 8.94
C MET A 46 7.65 -1.13 7.69
N TYR A 47 6.63 -0.39 7.27
CA TYR A 47 6.75 0.50 6.12
C TYR A 47 7.51 1.78 6.45
N ASP A 48 7.36 2.31 7.66
CA ASP A 48 8.16 3.44 8.14
C ASP A 48 9.64 3.03 8.16
N GLU A 49 9.95 1.85 8.74
CA GLU A 49 11.32 1.31 8.75
C GLU A 49 11.87 1.12 7.32
N LEU A 50 11.05 0.59 6.40
CA LEU A 50 11.44 0.40 5.01
C LEU A 50 11.75 1.73 4.31
N PHE A 51 10.90 2.74 4.51
CA PHE A 51 10.99 4.03 3.83
C PHE A 51 12.08 4.93 4.39
N GLU A 52 12.35 4.86 5.70
CA GLU A 52 13.48 5.54 6.32
C GLU A 52 14.81 5.04 5.73
N LYS A 53 14.96 3.72 5.57
CA LYS A 53 16.18 3.10 5.04
C LYS A 53 16.31 3.22 3.52
N ILE A 54 15.20 3.43 2.81
CA ILE A 54 15.14 3.47 1.34
C ILE A 54 14.35 4.71 0.89
N PRO A 55 14.93 5.91 1.00
CA PRO A 55 14.21 7.16 0.72
C PRO A 55 13.82 7.32 -0.77
N ASP A 56 14.48 6.61 -1.69
CA ASP A 56 14.18 6.66 -3.12
C ASP A 56 13.21 5.56 -3.60
N HIS A 57 12.52 4.91 -2.65
CA HIS A 57 11.58 3.81 -2.91
C HIS A 57 10.46 4.20 -3.87
N SER A 58 10.11 3.28 -4.79
CA SER A 58 9.15 3.54 -5.87
C SER A 58 7.75 3.91 -5.37
N ARG A 59 7.32 3.33 -4.24
CA ARG A 59 6.03 3.66 -3.59
C ARG A 59 5.99 5.12 -3.11
N LEU A 60 7.09 5.65 -2.55
CA LEU A 60 7.19 7.06 -2.15
C LEU A 60 7.08 7.97 -3.37
N LYS A 61 7.85 7.68 -4.43
CA LYS A 61 7.84 8.47 -5.68
C LYS A 61 6.48 8.47 -6.38
N ARG A 62 5.71 7.38 -6.28
CA ARG A 62 4.35 7.32 -6.82
C ARG A 62 3.38 8.14 -5.97
N ARG A 63 3.51 8.11 -4.65
CA ARG A 63 2.67 8.86 -3.71
C ARG A 63 2.83 10.38 -3.88
N THR A 64 4.04 10.85 -4.18
CA THR A 64 4.35 12.30 -4.31
C THR A 64 3.95 12.93 -5.65
N SER A 65 3.40 12.18 -6.62
CA SER A 65 2.92 12.73 -7.89
C SER A 65 1.38 12.78 -7.92
N PRO A 66 0.73 13.93 -7.64
CA PRO A 66 -0.73 14.02 -7.58
C PRO A 66 -1.41 13.61 -8.88
N ALA A 67 -0.85 14.01 -10.03
CA ALA A 67 -1.41 13.67 -11.34
C ALA A 67 -1.39 12.16 -11.62
N LYS A 68 -0.28 11.48 -11.32
CA LYS A 68 -0.17 10.01 -11.50
C LYS A 68 -1.07 9.26 -10.52
N SER A 69 -1.14 9.73 -9.28
CA SER A 69 -2.02 9.17 -8.24
C SER A 69 -3.50 9.30 -8.66
N ARG A 70 -3.93 10.49 -9.09
CA ARG A 70 -5.31 10.72 -9.57
C ARG A 70 -5.64 9.87 -10.80
N LYS A 71 -4.73 9.79 -11.77
CA LYS A 71 -4.92 8.95 -12.96
C LYS A 71 -5.15 7.49 -12.59
N ALA A 72 -4.30 6.92 -11.73
CA ALA A 72 -4.44 5.52 -11.30
C ALA A 72 -5.77 5.25 -10.57
N VAL A 73 -6.21 6.18 -9.71
CA VAL A 73 -7.52 6.09 -9.02
C VAL A 73 -8.67 6.09 -10.03
N LEU A 74 -8.66 6.99 -11.02
CA LEU A 74 -9.71 7.07 -12.03
C LEU A 74 -9.75 5.86 -12.96
N GLU A 75 -8.58 5.30 -13.31
CA GLU A 75 -8.48 4.07 -14.10
C GLU A 75 -9.07 2.87 -13.35
N ASN A 76 -8.73 2.70 -12.06
CA ASN A 76 -9.31 1.67 -11.22
C ASN A 76 -10.83 1.86 -11.04
N LEU A 77 -11.28 3.09 -10.77
CA LEU A 77 -12.71 3.38 -10.62
C LEU A 77 -13.48 3.09 -11.92
N LYS A 78 -12.90 3.41 -13.09
CA LYS A 78 -13.53 3.10 -14.39
C LYS A 78 -13.78 1.60 -14.54
N PHE A 79 -12.83 0.77 -14.12
CA PHE A 79 -13.00 -0.69 -14.10
C PHE A 79 -14.08 -1.13 -13.11
N LEU A 80 -14.09 -0.55 -11.90
CA LEU A 80 -15.03 -0.91 -10.84
C LEU A 80 -16.46 -0.44 -11.10
N ARG A 81 -16.68 0.65 -11.85
CA ARG A 81 -18.00 1.30 -12.02
C ARG A 81 -19.16 0.35 -12.30
N LYS A 82 -18.97 -0.62 -13.20
CA LYS A 82 -20.02 -1.59 -13.56
C LYS A 82 -20.37 -2.55 -12.42
N HIS A 83 -19.43 -2.78 -11.50
CA HIS A 83 -19.57 -3.65 -10.34
C HIS A 83 -20.08 -2.90 -9.10
N LEU A 84 -20.09 -1.57 -9.11
CA LEU A 84 -20.59 -0.76 -8.00
C LEU A 84 -22.11 -0.50 -8.09
N GLN A 85 -22.74 -0.84 -9.22
CA GLN A 85 -24.18 -0.70 -9.38
C GLN A 85 -24.92 -1.61 -8.40
N ASN A 86 -25.87 -1.05 -7.65
CA ASN A 86 -26.69 -1.75 -6.65
C ASN A 86 -25.89 -2.42 -5.52
N VAL A 87 -24.66 -1.98 -5.27
CA VAL A 87 -23.84 -2.44 -4.15
C VAL A 87 -24.01 -1.49 -2.97
N SER A 88 -24.37 -2.03 -1.80
CA SER A 88 -24.49 -1.26 -0.56
C SER A 88 -23.15 -1.02 0.14
N SER A 89 -22.20 -1.95 -0.02
CA SER A 89 -20.92 -1.94 0.70
C SER A 89 -19.77 -2.40 -0.20
N PHE A 90 -18.66 -1.67 -0.17
CA PHE A 90 -17.41 -2.01 -0.86
C PHE A 90 -16.29 -2.29 0.15
N MET A 91 -15.40 -3.23 -0.15
CA MET A 91 -14.24 -3.53 0.68
C MET A 91 -12.96 -3.57 -0.18
N GLU A 92 -11.94 -2.83 0.24
CA GLU A 92 -10.59 -2.84 -0.36
C GLU A 92 -9.60 -3.46 0.63
N PHE A 93 -8.91 -4.52 0.21
CA PHE A 93 -7.78 -5.08 0.93
C PHE A 93 -6.47 -4.44 0.46
N ALA A 94 -5.59 -4.11 1.41
CA ALA A 94 -4.35 -3.39 1.16
C ALA A 94 -4.56 -2.07 0.38
N PRO A 95 -5.42 -1.16 0.87
CA PRO A 95 -5.76 0.10 0.20
C PRO A 95 -4.58 1.08 0.11
N GLY A 96 -3.50 0.86 0.87
CA GLY A 96 -2.36 1.77 0.92
C GLY A 96 -2.76 3.16 1.41
N ASP A 97 -2.71 4.17 0.52
CA ASP A 97 -3.09 5.55 0.87
C ASP A 97 -4.61 5.82 0.85
N GLY A 98 -5.44 4.79 0.62
CA GLY A 98 -6.90 4.87 0.75
C GLY A 98 -7.62 5.67 -0.34
N LYS A 99 -6.90 6.27 -1.30
CA LYS A 99 -7.51 7.19 -2.27
C LYS A 99 -8.54 6.54 -3.18
N LEU A 100 -8.38 5.25 -3.49
CA LEU A 100 -9.38 4.51 -4.26
C LEU A 100 -10.65 4.32 -3.44
N SER A 101 -10.54 3.75 -2.24
CA SER A 101 -11.63 3.63 -1.27
C SER A 101 -12.38 4.94 -1.05
N ILE A 102 -11.66 6.05 -0.81
CA ILE A 102 -12.26 7.40 -0.66
C ILE A 102 -13.07 7.78 -1.91
N LYS A 103 -12.54 7.50 -3.11
CA LYS A 103 -13.25 7.83 -4.35
C LYS A 103 -14.46 6.92 -4.59
N VAL A 104 -14.39 5.64 -4.19
CA VAL A 104 -15.50 4.70 -4.28
C VAL A 104 -16.64 5.10 -3.34
N ALA A 105 -16.34 5.72 -2.19
CA ALA A 105 -17.36 6.19 -1.24
C ALA A 105 -18.34 7.23 -1.83
N GLU A 106 -18.03 7.85 -2.98
CA GLU A 106 -18.98 8.68 -3.72
C GLU A 106 -20.07 7.89 -4.45
N ASN A 107 -19.93 6.56 -4.57
CA ASN A 107 -20.80 5.71 -5.41
C ASN A 107 -21.55 4.65 -4.61
N VAL A 108 -21.12 4.35 -3.38
CA VAL A 108 -21.72 3.32 -2.53
C VAL A 108 -21.93 3.86 -1.10
N PRO A 109 -22.97 3.41 -0.38
CA PRO A 109 -23.25 3.87 0.98
C PRO A 109 -22.12 3.61 1.99
N GLN A 110 -21.38 2.50 1.85
CA GLN A 110 -20.38 2.10 2.83
C GLN A 110 -19.10 1.59 2.17
N VAL A 111 -17.95 1.99 2.70
CA VAL A 111 -16.62 1.54 2.25
C VAL A 111 -15.81 1.07 3.45
N PHE A 112 -15.23 -0.12 3.33
CA PHE A 112 -14.25 -0.68 4.25
C PHE A 112 -12.88 -0.73 3.56
N ALA A 113 -11.86 -0.20 4.23
CA ALA A 113 -10.49 -0.22 3.73
C ALA A 113 -9.62 -0.93 4.79
N VAL A 114 -9.15 -2.13 4.46
CA VAL A 114 -8.47 -3.01 5.42
C VAL A 114 -7.00 -3.12 5.05
N ASP A 115 -6.14 -2.55 5.91
CA ASP A 115 -4.68 -2.64 5.79
C ASP A 115 -4.09 -3.19 7.08
N ILE A 116 -2.93 -3.84 6.97
CA ILE A 116 -2.16 -4.31 8.13
C ILE A 116 -1.30 -3.21 8.74
N SER A 117 -1.15 -2.08 8.04
CA SER A 117 -0.25 -0.99 8.40
C SER A 117 -0.96 0.35 8.53
N ASP A 118 -0.45 1.19 9.42
CA ASP A 118 -0.98 2.54 9.67
C ASP A 118 -0.39 3.53 8.64
N GLN A 119 -0.66 3.34 7.35
CA GLN A 119 -0.11 4.19 6.26
C GLN A 119 -0.91 5.48 5.97
N LEU A 120 -2.06 5.63 6.62
CA LEU A 120 -2.92 6.80 6.43
C LEU A 120 -2.23 8.06 7.00
N GLY A 121 -2.33 9.17 6.27
CA GLY A 121 -1.90 10.47 6.79
C GLY A 121 -2.76 10.89 7.99
N LYS A 122 -2.34 11.93 8.72
CA LYS A 122 -3.08 12.51 9.87
C LYS A 122 -4.39 13.22 9.47
N ASP A 123 -5.10 12.77 8.43
CA ASP A 123 -6.36 13.36 8.02
C ASP A 123 -7.50 12.80 8.90
N GLU A 124 -7.94 13.61 9.86
CA GLU A 124 -8.98 13.30 10.87
C GLU A 124 -10.38 13.04 10.27
N LYS A 125 -10.55 13.22 8.96
CA LYS A 125 -11.86 13.14 8.29
C LYS A 125 -12.39 11.71 8.16
N TYR A 126 -11.53 10.69 8.25
CA TYR A 126 -11.89 9.30 8.07
C TYR A 126 -11.69 8.54 9.39
N GLN A 127 -12.74 7.89 9.88
CA GLN A 127 -12.62 7.02 11.05
C GLN A 127 -11.75 5.81 10.68
N THR A 128 -10.53 5.80 11.20
CA THR A 128 -9.62 4.67 11.11
C THR A 128 -9.69 3.90 12.42
N THR A 129 -10.25 2.70 12.38
CA THR A 129 -10.22 1.79 13.51
C THR A 129 -9.32 0.62 13.17
N CYS A 130 -8.11 0.59 13.73
CA CYS A 130 -7.26 -0.60 13.72
C CYS A 130 -7.69 -1.50 14.88
N THR A 131 -8.69 -2.35 14.66
CA THR A 131 -9.14 -3.35 15.64
C THR A 131 -8.43 -4.68 15.37
N TRP A 132 -7.42 -5.04 16.18
CA TRP A 132 -6.66 -6.29 16.06
C TRP A 132 -6.56 -7.09 17.36
#